data_AF-A0A1V4ELY7-F1
#
_entry.id   AF-A0A1V4ELY7-F1
#
_cell.length_a   1.000
_cell.length_b   1.000
_cell.length_c   1.000
_cell.angle_alpha   90.00
_cell.angle_beta   90.00
_cell.angle_gamma   90.00
#
_symmetry.space_group_name_H-M   'P 1'
#
loop_
_entity.id
_entity.type
_entity.pdbx_description
1 polymer ?
#
loop_
_entity_poly.entity_id
_entity_poly.type
_entity_poly.pdbx_seq_one_letter_code
_entity_poly.pdbx_strand_id
1 'polypeptide(L)'
;MRRRLAGLFASILVLVVAALVLPAAPASASPQAAAVTGRVVVIGVPGLRWDDLDPRRTPALWGLAARGSSASLSTRAVPPEGLPVTCPTAGWLTVSAGQRAGAPGAGCGPLPEPVTAVGGTATIPNWSELVAVQQAGPFKARLGLLADAVTAAGGKIAAIGPGAALAAADGSGRVATYAATPAALPDLTPYALVVAEAGEITQARVDDGRGQARRAAVSAADRTVAEVLAKVPAGSTVLVAGLSDSPGRGEGSIAHLHVAIASGGPYGHGWLTAASTRQRALVTITDVTATVTHLLGLPTPEGAVGRAWSGGGAAPPVSEAAPRLADADLASQVLREVREPFFITLVAAQLLFYGLAALVIRRHRRMLTTTRVVATVSGALPVSIFLAQLVPWWGFAHPMPALLGTILGFAVLVAGLAYAGPWRRHVLGPPAVVAGISSLALLADVVTGSRLQVNAVAGYEPVTGGRFYGFGNMAFAVYSTGTILLLAAVAHALRRRPSSPWPSAWRTACSRSPGTAGRRGARTSAGCRRSSWAWRCAC
;
A
#
# COMPACT_ATOMS: atom_id res chain seq x y z
N MET A 1 35.39 -24.47 -17.87
CA MET A 1 34.18 -24.03 -17.12
C MET A 1 34.19 -22.54 -16.75
N ARG A 2 35.25 -21.97 -16.15
CA ARG A 2 35.37 -20.53 -15.85
C ARG A 2 35.19 -19.58 -17.05
N ARG A 3 35.67 -19.95 -18.24
CA ARG A 3 35.50 -19.15 -19.47
C ARG A 3 34.06 -19.14 -20.03
N ARG A 4 33.27 -20.19 -19.77
CA ARG A 4 31.86 -20.26 -20.21
C ARG A 4 30.92 -19.47 -19.29
N LEU A 5 31.24 -19.38 -17.99
CA LEU A 5 30.52 -18.53 -17.02
C LEU A 5 30.83 -17.03 -17.21
N ALA A 6 32.07 -16.67 -17.58
CA ALA A 6 32.42 -15.28 -17.90
C ALA A 6 31.71 -14.78 -19.17
N GLY A 7 31.56 -15.65 -20.18
CA GLY A 7 30.79 -15.33 -21.39
C GLY A 7 29.31 -15.07 -21.10
N LEU A 8 28.69 -15.88 -20.24
CA LEU A 8 27.27 -15.72 -19.88
C LEU A 8 27.01 -14.41 -19.13
N PHE A 9 27.91 -14.01 -18.23
CA PHE A 9 27.80 -12.73 -17.50
C PHE A 9 28.00 -11.52 -18.41
N ALA A 10 28.91 -11.59 -19.38
CA ALA A 10 29.11 -10.53 -20.36
C ALA A 10 27.89 -10.35 -21.28
N SER A 11 27.27 -11.46 -21.73
CA SER A 11 26.06 -11.42 -22.57
C SER A 11 24.85 -10.83 -21.83
N ILE A 12 24.66 -11.15 -20.55
CA ILE A 12 23.60 -10.58 -19.73
C ILE A 12 23.82 -9.08 -19.49
N LEU A 13 25.07 -8.66 -19.24
CA LEU A 13 25.40 -7.24 -19.04
C LEU A 13 25.15 -6.41 -20.32
N VAL A 14 25.46 -6.96 -21.50
CA VAL A 14 25.20 -6.29 -22.79
C VAL A 14 23.70 -6.21 -23.08
N LEU A 15 22.91 -7.23 -22.76
CA LEU A 15 21.45 -7.21 -22.88
C LEU A 15 20.78 -6.19 -21.93
N VAL A 16 21.30 -6.07 -20.70
CA VAL A 16 20.81 -5.08 -19.72
C VAL A 16 21.16 -3.64 -20.16
N VAL A 17 22.36 -3.41 -20.69
CA VAL A 17 22.76 -2.10 -21.22
C VAL A 17 22.00 -1.75 -22.51
N ALA A 18 21.76 -2.71 -23.40
CA ALA A 18 20.96 -2.50 -24.61
C ALA A 18 19.47 -2.18 -24.31
N ALA A 19 18.92 -2.77 -23.24
CA ALA A 19 17.57 -2.46 -22.76
C ALA A 19 17.46 -1.06 -22.10
N LEU A 20 18.59 -0.49 -21.64
CA LEU A 20 18.66 0.83 -21.00
C LEU A 20 18.86 2.00 -22.01
N VAL A 21 19.16 1.72 -23.29
CA VAL A 21 19.52 2.73 -24.30
C VAL A 21 18.46 2.89 -25.40
N LEU A 22 17.27 2.28 -25.26
CA LEU A 22 16.15 2.56 -26.17
C LEU A 22 15.75 4.05 -26.07
N PRO A 23 15.90 4.86 -27.14
CA PRO A 23 15.42 6.22 -27.12
C PRO A 23 13.89 6.16 -27.22
N ALA A 24 13.22 6.63 -26.17
CA ALA A 24 11.80 6.93 -26.25
C ALA A 24 11.61 8.08 -27.25
N ALA A 25 10.98 7.80 -28.38
CA ALA A 25 10.61 8.84 -29.34
C ALA A 25 9.57 9.78 -28.69
N PRO A 26 9.79 11.11 -28.68
CA PRO A 26 8.71 12.02 -28.36
C PRO A 26 7.91 12.25 -29.65
N ALA A 27 6.77 11.59 -29.79
CA ALA A 27 5.72 12.10 -30.66
C ALA A 27 5.02 13.23 -29.90
N SER A 28 5.58 14.44 -29.98
CA SER A 28 4.90 15.66 -29.56
C SER A 28 3.79 15.96 -30.56
N ALA A 29 2.62 15.33 -30.37
CA ALA A 29 1.39 15.85 -30.92
C ALA A 29 1.09 17.17 -30.18
N SER A 30 0.89 18.26 -30.93
CA SER A 30 0.36 19.50 -30.37
C SER A 30 -0.90 19.19 -29.55
N PRO A 31 -1.06 19.73 -28.33
CA PRO A 31 -2.25 19.48 -27.53
C PRO A 31 -3.43 20.11 -28.25
N GLN A 32 -4.17 19.30 -29.00
CA GLN A 32 -5.51 19.64 -29.41
C GLN A 32 -6.28 19.82 -28.10
N ALA A 33 -6.91 20.98 -27.92
CA ALA A 33 -7.67 21.27 -26.71
C ALA A 33 -8.64 20.11 -26.45
N ALA A 34 -8.39 19.35 -25.39
CA ALA A 34 -9.17 18.16 -25.08
C ALA A 34 -10.62 18.61 -24.85
N ALA A 35 -11.53 18.18 -25.72
CA ALA A 35 -12.95 18.43 -25.53
C ALA A 35 -13.50 17.41 -24.53
N VAL A 36 -14.49 17.83 -23.73
CA VAL A 36 -15.21 16.90 -22.86
C VAL A 36 -15.97 15.88 -23.70
N THR A 37 -15.76 14.60 -23.41
CA THR A 37 -16.37 13.48 -24.17
C THR A 37 -17.32 12.61 -23.35
N GLY A 38 -17.43 12.85 -22.03
CA GLY A 38 -18.22 12.03 -21.11
C GLY A 38 -19.07 12.84 -20.14
N ARG A 39 -19.81 12.12 -19.29
CA ARG A 39 -20.58 12.68 -18.17
C ARG A 39 -20.31 11.89 -16.91
N VAL A 40 -19.99 12.59 -15.83
CA VAL A 40 -19.63 11.97 -14.55
C VAL A 40 -20.44 12.60 -13.43
N VAL A 41 -20.98 11.75 -12.56
CA VAL A 41 -21.63 12.17 -11.31
C VAL A 41 -20.85 11.61 -10.15
N VAL A 42 -20.28 12.48 -9.32
CA VAL A 42 -19.56 12.12 -8.09
C VAL A 42 -20.49 12.36 -6.91
N ILE A 43 -20.78 11.33 -6.14
CA ILE A 43 -21.57 11.40 -4.92
C ILE A 43 -20.63 11.12 -3.73
N GLY A 44 -20.26 12.18 -3.03
CA GLY A 44 -19.48 12.08 -1.80
C GLY A 44 -20.39 11.78 -0.62
N VAL A 45 -20.06 10.75 0.15
CA VAL A 45 -20.79 10.36 1.37
C VAL A 45 -19.84 10.32 2.56
N PRO A 46 -19.41 11.49 3.09
CA PRO A 46 -18.53 11.59 4.24
C PRO A 46 -18.94 10.63 5.38
N GLY A 47 -17.99 9.85 5.92
CA GLY A 47 -18.24 8.90 7.01
C GLY A 47 -18.80 7.52 6.62
N LEU A 48 -19.13 7.27 5.35
CA LEU A 48 -19.70 6.00 4.89
C LEU A 48 -18.67 4.86 4.90
N ARG A 49 -19.00 3.77 5.59
CA ARG A 49 -18.18 2.55 5.74
C ARG A 49 -18.92 1.34 5.13
N TRP A 50 -18.18 0.27 4.82
CA TRP A 50 -18.79 -0.95 4.23
C TRP A 50 -19.75 -1.67 5.19
N ASP A 51 -19.56 -1.56 6.51
CA ASP A 51 -20.47 -2.12 7.53
C ASP A 51 -21.81 -1.36 7.64
N ASP A 52 -21.90 -0.17 7.03
CA ASP A 52 -23.15 0.60 6.98
C ASP A 52 -24.12 0.06 5.90
N LEU A 53 -23.59 -0.63 4.87
CA LEU A 53 -24.37 -1.08 3.72
C LEU A 53 -25.25 -2.27 4.08
N ASP A 54 -26.55 -2.12 3.86
CA ASP A 54 -27.57 -3.12 4.11
C ASP A 54 -28.62 -3.10 2.99
N PRO A 55 -29.07 -4.26 2.47
CA PRO A 55 -29.99 -4.31 1.33
C PRO A 55 -31.36 -3.70 1.61
N ARG A 56 -31.78 -3.58 2.88
CA ARG A 56 -33.07 -3.02 3.28
C ARG A 56 -32.95 -1.55 3.70
N ARG A 57 -31.89 -1.17 4.42
CA ARG A 57 -31.70 0.20 4.93
C ARG A 57 -31.02 1.14 3.94
N THR A 58 -30.16 0.59 3.07
CA THR A 58 -29.42 1.38 2.06
C THR A 58 -29.61 0.78 0.65
N PRO A 59 -30.85 0.66 0.15
CA PRO A 59 -31.12 0.01 -1.13
C PRO A 59 -30.45 0.69 -2.33
N ALA A 60 -30.26 2.02 -2.30
CA ALA A 60 -29.62 2.73 -3.41
C ALA A 60 -28.12 2.40 -3.51
N LEU A 61 -27.40 2.50 -2.40
CA LEU A 61 -25.98 2.15 -2.29
C LEU A 61 -25.75 0.65 -2.55
N TRP A 62 -26.60 -0.21 -1.99
CA TRP A 62 -26.54 -1.65 -2.24
C TRP A 62 -26.75 -1.99 -3.71
N GLY A 63 -27.74 -1.37 -4.36
CA GLY A 63 -28.03 -1.54 -5.77
C GLY A 63 -26.88 -1.09 -6.69
N LEU A 64 -26.20 0.01 -6.35
CA LEU A 64 -25.01 0.47 -7.05
C LEU A 64 -23.86 -0.53 -6.91
N ALA A 65 -23.56 -0.98 -5.69
CA ALA A 65 -22.51 -1.97 -5.45
C ALA A 65 -22.79 -3.30 -6.19
N ALA A 66 -24.07 -3.66 -6.36
CA ALA A 66 -24.48 -4.90 -7.01
C ALA A 66 -24.25 -4.91 -8.51
N ARG A 67 -24.32 -3.74 -9.16
CA ARG A 67 -24.14 -3.61 -10.61
C ARG A 67 -22.81 -3.00 -11.01
N GLY A 68 -22.14 -2.33 -10.08
CA GLY A 68 -20.90 -1.60 -10.30
C GLY A 68 -19.67 -2.30 -9.74
N SER A 69 -18.52 -1.65 -9.95
CA SER A 69 -17.24 -2.06 -9.39
C SER A 69 -17.05 -1.46 -8.00
N SER A 70 -16.58 -2.26 -7.04
CA SER A 70 -16.48 -1.86 -5.63
C SER A 70 -15.07 -2.01 -5.05
N ALA A 71 -14.69 -1.14 -4.11
CA ALA A 71 -13.45 -1.22 -3.33
C ALA A 71 -13.58 -0.54 -1.97
N SER A 72 -12.62 -0.80 -1.09
CA SER A 72 -12.31 0.09 0.03
C SER A 72 -11.55 1.33 -0.46
N LEU A 73 -11.78 2.47 0.16
CA LEU A 73 -11.16 3.75 -0.15
C LEU A 73 -10.36 4.25 1.04
N SER A 74 -9.06 4.45 0.85
CA SER A 74 -8.21 5.17 1.79
C SER A 74 -8.43 6.67 1.61
N THR A 75 -8.97 7.34 2.64
CA THR A 75 -9.32 8.77 2.62
C THR A 75 -8.13 9.69 2.89
N ARG A 76 -6.92 9.15 3.05
CA ARG A 76 -5.77 9.88 3.60
C ARG A 76 -5.55 11.26 2.98
N ALA A 77 -5.96 12.29 3.71
CA ALA A 77 -5.69 13.70 3.45
C ALA A 77 -4.58 14.22 4.40
N VAL A 78 -4.40 15.55 4.48
CA VAL A 78 -3.57 16.15 5.54
C VAL A 78 -4.40 16.21 6.82
N PRO A 79 -4.04 15.44 7.87
CA PRO A 79 -4.77 15.45 9.12
C PRO A 79 -4.50 16.74 9.91
N PRO A 80 -5.44 17.19 10.77
CA PRO A 80 -5.12 18.19 11.76
C PRO A 80 -4.14 17.65 12.81
N GLU A 81 -3.47 18.57 13.51
CA GLU A 81 -2.49 18.23 14.54
C GLU A 81 -3.15 17.42 15.67
N GLY A 82 -2.51 16.33 16.09
CA GLY A 82 -3.02 15.46 17.17
C GLY A 82 -4.23 14.59 16.80
N LEU A 83 -4.76 14.71 15.58
CA LEU A 83 -5.97 14.01 15.15
C LEU A 83 -5.72 13.22 13.85
N PRO A 84 -5.34 11.93 13.89
CA PRO A 84 -4.89 11.18 12.72
C PRO A 84 -6.05 10.68 11.82
N VAL A 85 -7.03 11.54 11.54
CA VAL A 85 -8.21 11.27 10.72
C VAL A 85 -8.30 12.25 9.55
N THR A 86 -9.08 11.91 8.54
CA THR A 86 -9.45 12.82 7.45
C THR A 86 -10.75 13.52 7.82
N CYS A 87 -10.70 14.83 8.04
CA CYS A 87 -11.92 15.63 8.25
C CYS A 87 -12.70 15.87 6.94
N PRO A 88 -14.03 16.09 7.00
CA PRO A 88 -14.86 16.33 5.82
C PRO A 88 -14.32 17.42 4.88
N THR A 89 -13.96 18.58 5.40
CA THR A 89 -13.38 19.68 4.61
C THR A 89 -12.11 19.25 3.87
N ALA A 90 -11.19 18.56 4.55
CA ALA A 90 -9.95 18.09 3.95
C ALA A 90 -10.18 17.00 2.88
N GLY A 91 -11.18 16.13 3.08
CA GLY A 91 -11.61 15.13 2.11
C GLY A 91 -12.10 15.77 0.81
N TRP A 92 -13.04 16.71 0.90
CA TRP A 92 -13.56 17.44 -0.25
C TRP A 92 -12.51 18.30 -0.97
N LEU A 93 -11.64 18.99 -0.22
CA LEU A 93 -10.53 19.75 -0.79
C LEU A 93 -9.50 18.84 -1.49
N THR A 94 -9.33 17.61 -1.02
CA THR A 94 -8.47 16.62 -1.69
C THR A 94 -9.03 16.22 -3.06
N VAL A 95 -10.36 16.12 -3.19
CA VAL A 95 -11.03 15.92 -4.49
C VAL A 95 -10.88 17.17 -5.38
N SER A 96 -11.06 18.36 -4.82
CA SER A 96 -10.84 19.65 -5.51
C SER A 96 -9.45 19.73 -6.14
N ALA A 97 -8.43 19.33 -5.38
CA ALA A 97 -7.03 19.51 -5.74
C ALA A 97 -6.38 18.31 -6.45
N GLY A 98 -6.99 17.12 -6.43
CA GLY A 98 -6.35 15.88 -6.91
C GLY A 98 -5.09 15.48 -6.13
N GLN A 99 -4.86 16.09 -4.97
CA GLN A 99 -3.71 15.97 -4.09
C GLN A 99 -4.18 16.12 -2.65
N ARG A 100 -3.48 15.47 -1.70
CA ARG A 100 -3.76 15.58 -0.27
C ARG A 100 -3.82 17.05 0.17
N ALA A 101 -5.00 17.47 0.58
CA ALA A 101 -5.26 18.80 1.11
C ALA A 101 -5.57 18.73 2.61
N GLY A 102 -5.39 19.85 3.31
CA GLY A 102 -5.76 20.03 4.71
C GLY A 102 -6.85 21.07 4.89
N ALA A 103 -7.33 21.21 6.11
CA ALA A 103 -8.23 22.29 6.52
C ALA A 103 -7.63 23.00 7.75
N PRO A 104 -7.92 24.29 7.96
CA PRO A 104 -7.49 25.00 9.16
C PRO A 104 -8.18 24.44 10.41
N GLY A 105 -7.53 24.64 11.57
CA GLY A 105 -8.04 24.24 12.88
C GLY A 105 -7.49 22.91 13.41
N ALA A 106 -7.65 22.70 14.73
CA ALA A 106 -7.12 21.52 15.43
C ALA A 106 -8.06 20.29 15.39
N GLY A 107 -9.21 20.40 14.73
CA GLY A 107 -10.18 19.32 14.66
C GLY A 107 -11.13 19.46 13.47
N CYS A 108 -12.07 18.54 13.37
CA CYS A 108 -13.05 18.57 12.28
C CYS A 108 -14.14 19.60 12.59
N GLY A 109 -13.98 20.80 12.07
CA GLY A 109 -15.02 21.82 12.05
C GLY A 109 -16.15 21.49 11.06
N PRO A 110 -17.28 22.21 11.14
CA PRO A 110 -18.33 22.10 10.14
C PRO A 110 -17.81 22.50 8.75
N LEU A 111 -18.47 22.02 7.70
CA LEU A 111 -18.21 22.48 6.36
C LEU A 111 -18.56 23.98 6.23
N PRO A 112 -17.78 24.77 5.47
CA PRO A 112 -18.15 26.14 5.16
C PRO A 112 -19.42 26.16 4.31
N GLU A 113 -20.40 26.94 4.74
CA GLU A 113 -21.63 27.15 3.96
C GLU A 113 -21.36 28.09 2.79
N PRO A 114 -21.59 27.67 1.52
CA PRO A 114 -21.38 28.50 0.36
C PRO A 114 -22.30 29.73 0.36
N VAL A 115 -21.75 30.90 0.03
CA VAL A 115 -22.53 32.13 -0.15
C VAL A 115 -23.10 32.13 -1.54
N THR A 116 -24.42 32.00 -1.64
CA THR A 116 -25.12 31.96 -2.93
C THR A 116 -25.40 33.36 -3.47
N ALA A 117 -25.26 33.51 -4.78
CA ALA A 117 -25.59 34.73 -5.50
C ALA A 117 -26.73 34.49 -6.49
N VAL A 118 -27.32 35.59 -6.97
CA VAL A 118 -28.41 35.56 -7.95
C VAL A 118 -27.94 34.83 -9.21
N GLY A 119 -28.76 33.89 -9.72
CA GLY A 119 -28.42 33.07 -10.89
C GLY A 119 -27.78 31.72 -10.58
N GLY A 120 -27.72 31.31 -9.31
CA GLY A 120 -27.30 29.95 -8.92
C GLY A 120 -25.78 29.75 -8.84
N THR A 121 -24.99 30.82 -8.90
CA THR A 121 -23.56 30.78 -8.59
C THR A 121 -23.34 30.83 -7.07
N ALA A 122 -22.24 30.28 -6.57
CA ALA A 122 -21.86 30.40 -5.16
C ALA A 122 -20.36 30.71 -5.00
N THR A 123 -19.97 31.23 -3.84
CA THR A 123 -18.58 31.40 -3.43
C THR A 123 -18.33 30.72 -2.09
N ILE A 124 -17.15 30.11 -1.93
CA ILE A 124 -16.74 29.49 -0.67
C ILE A 124 -16.16 30.59 0.23
N PRO A 125 -16.70 30.79 1.45
CA PRO A 125 -16.15 31.77 2.37
C PRO A 125 -14.73 31.37 2.80
N ASN A 126 -13.88 32.37 3.06
CA ASN A 126 -12.50 32.19 3.52
C ASN A 126 -11.63 31.31 2.61
N TRP A 127 -11.90 31.27 1.30
CA TRP A 127 -11.14 30.46 0.35
C TRP A 127 -9.63 30.74 0.37
N SER A 128 -9.23 32.01 0.53
CA SER A 128 -7.83 32.40 0.63
C SER A 128 -7.11 31.77 1.83
N GLU A 129 -7.80 31.57 2.95
CA GLU A 129 -7.27 30.86 4.12
C GLU A 129 -7.06 29.38 3.81
N LEU A 130 -8.04 28.74 3.15
CA LEU A 130 -7.93 27.34 2.71
C LEU A 130 -6.74 27.17 1.76
N VAL A 131 -6.53 28.11 0.82
CA VAL A 131 -5.37 28.11 -0.07
C VAL A 131 -4.06 28.28 0.71
N ALA A 132 -4.01 29.21 1.67
CA ALA A 132 -2.81 29.45 2.48
C ALA A 132 -2.37 28.21 3.26
N VAL A 133 -3.32 27.46 3.84
CA VAL A 133 -3.04 26.17 4.51
C VAL A 133 -2.34 25.20 3.56
N GLN A 134 -2.74 25.13 2.29
CA GLN A 134 -2.12 24.21 1.35
C GLN A 134 -0.69 24.63 1.00
N GLN A 135 -0.45 25.94 0.84
CA GLN A 135 0.87 26.47 0.51
C GLN A 135 1.88 26.31 1.64
N ALA A 136 1.43 26.34 2.90
CA ALA A 136 2.25 26.03 4.06
C ALA A 136 2.51 24.52 4.22
N GLY A 137 1.63 23.67 3.66
CA GLY A 137 1.71 22.23 3.75
C GLY A 137 2.76 21.59 2.82
N PRO A 138 3.20 20.35 3.11
CA PRO A 138 4.25 19.66 2.34
C PRO A 138 3.81 19.26 0.93
N PHE A 139 2.50 19.15 0.68
CA PHE A 139 1.96 18.70 -0.61
C PHE A 139 1.66 19.84 -1.58
N LYS A 140 1.60 21.09 -1.11
CA LYS A 140 1.29 22.29 -1.91
C LYS A 140 0.09 22.09 -2.84
N ALA A 141 -0.98 21.48 -2.31
CA ALA A 141 -2.17 21.14 -3.09
C ALA A 141 -2.80 22.40 -3.72
N ARG A 142 -3.09 22.34 -5.03
CA ARG A 142 -3.74 23.43 -5.75
C ARG A 142 -5.25 23.24 -5.73
N LEU A 143 -5.94 23.98 -4.86
CA LEU A 143 -7.39 23.95 -4.78
C LEU A 143 -8.01 24.45 -6.10
N GLY A 144 -9.15 23.87 -6.48
CA GLY A 144 -9.88 24.18 -7.71
C GLY A 144 -9.35 23.53 -8.98
N LEU A 145 -8.31 22.69 -8.87
CA LEU A 145 -7.69 22.00 -10.00
C LEU A 145 -8.69 21.24 -10.87
N LEU A 146 -9.62 20.50 -10.24
CA LEU A 146 -10.63 19.74 -10.94
C LEU A 146 -11.57 20.64 -11.75
N ALA A 147 -12.07 21.70 -11.12
CA ALA A 147 -13.04 22.58 -11.74
C ALA A 147 -12.41 23.41 -12.87
N ASP A 148 -11.20 23.91 -12.66
CA ASP A 148 -10.42 24.62 -13.68
C ASP A 148 -10.18 23.73 -14.90
N ALA A 149 -9.80 22.47 -14.70
CA ALA A 149 -9.52 21.53 -15.79
C ALA A 149 -10.77 21.23 -16.65
N VAL A 150 -11.92 21.01 -16.01
CA VAL A 150 -13.18 20.75 -16.74
C VAL A 150 -13.67 22.00 -17.45
N THR A 151 -13.59 23.17 -16.82
CA THR A 151 -14.03 24.44 -17.40
C THR A 151 -13.14 24.86 -18.58
N ALA A 152 -11.82 24.69 -18.46
CA ALA A 152 -10.87 24.97 -19.55
C ALA A 152 -11.13 24.09 -20.79
N ALA A 153 -11.68 22.89 -20.60
CA ALA A 153 -12.11 21.99 -21.67
C ALA A 153 -13.52 22.30 -22.21
N GLY A 154 -14.16 23.40 -21.78
CA GLY A 154 -15.52 23.79 -22.15
C GLY A 154 -16.64 23.01 -21.45
N GLY A 155 -16.30 22.21 -20.44
CA GLY A 155 -17.27 21.46 -19.63
C GLY A 155 -18.01 22.35 -18.63
N LYS A 156 -19.26 21.99 -18.33
CA LYS A 156 -20.06 22.61 -17.26
C LYS A 156 -20.05 21.75 -16.00
N ILE A 157 -19.99 22.39 -14.84
CA ILE A 157 -19.95 21.72 -13.53
C ILE A 157 -21.11 22.22 -12.66
N ALA A 158 -21.74 21.31 -11.94
CA ALA A 158 -22.69 21.63 -10.88
C ALA A 158 -22.29 21.00 -9.56
N ALA A 159 -22.61 21.69 -8.46
CA ALA A 159 -22.42 21.23 -7.10
C ALA A 159 -23.76 21.15 -6.36
N ILE A 160 -23.97 20.08 -5.61
CA ILE A 160 -25.16 19.87 -4.78
C ILE A 160 -24.70 19.62 -3.33
N GLY A 161 -24.91 20.62 -2.46
CA GLY A 161 -24.50 20.59 -1.04
C GLY A 161 -23.13 21.23 -0.75
N PRO A 162 -22.89 21.65 0.50
CA PRO A 162 -21.72 22.47 0.88
C PRO A 162 -20.38 21.77 0.65
N GLY A 163 -20.29 20.46 0.89
CA GLY A 163 -19.08 19.69 0.63
C GLY A 163 -18.78 19.55 -0.86
N ALA A 164 -19.82 19.30 -1.67
CA ALA A 164 -19.68 19.26 -3.12
C ALA A 164 -19.20 20.61 -3.69
N ALA A 165 -19.63 21.72 -3.09
CA ALA A 165 -19.17 23.05 -3.47
C ALA A 165 -17.66 23.23 -3.29
N LEU A 166 -17.05 22.66 -2.23
CA LEU A 166 -15.59 22.67 -2.06
C LEU A 166 -14.85 21.93 -3.18
N ALA A 167 -15.36 20.78 -3.62
CA ALA A 167 -14.75 20.02 -4.70
C ALA A 167 -14.96 20.64 -6.09
N ALA A 168 -16.09 21.32 -6.30
CA ALA A 168 -16.48 21.92 -7.57
C ALA A 168 -16.11 23.41 -7.72
N ALA A 169 -15.58 24.04 -6.67
CA ALA A 169 -15.08 25.40 -6.74
C ALA A 169 -13.86 25.49 -7.66
N ASP A 170 -13.77 26.57 -8.44
CA ASP A 170 -12.59 26.91 -9.24
C ASP A 170 -11.42 27.43 -8.38
N GLY A 171 -10.28 27.74 -9.00
CA GLY A 171 -9.12 28.26 -8.28
C GLY A 171 -9.38 29.53 -7.45
N SER A 172 -10.44 30.28 -7.77
CA SER A 172 -10.86 31.49 -7.03
C SER A 172 -11.86 31.21 -5.90
N GLY A 173 -12.32 29.97 -5.75
CA GLY A 173 -13.33 29.60 -4.76
C GLY A 173 -14.76 29.80 -5.23
N ARG A 174 -14.98 29.96 -6.54
CA ARG A 174 -16.31 30.18 -7.13
C ARG A 174 -16.87 28.91 -7.73
N VAL A 175 -18.16 28.69 -7.53
CA VAL A 175 -18.93 27.57 -8.09
C VAL A 175 -19.92 28.13 -9.11
N ALA A 176 -19.83 27.65 -10.35
CA ALA A 176 -20.63 28.16 -11.47
C ALA A 176 -22.12 27.81 -11.37
N THR A 177 -22.45 26.62 -10.86
CA THR A 177 -23.83 26.21 -10.55
C THR A 177 -23.84 25.48 -9.23
N TYR A 178 -24.59 26.00 -8.28
CA TYR A 178 -24.75 25.47 -6.94
C TYR A 178 -26.23 25.30 -6.59
N ALA A 179 -26.54 24.16 -5.98
CA ALA A 179 -27.81 23.90 -5.32
C ALA A 179 -27.55 23.37 -3.92
N ALA A 180 -28.32 23.82 -2.93
CA ALA A 180 -28.17 23.33 -1.56
C ALA A 180 -28.61 21.86 -1.40
N THR A 181 -29.58 21.41 -2.21
CA THR A 181 -30.15 20.06 -2.15
C THR A 181 -30.40 19.49 -3.55
N PRO A 182 -30.53 18.16 -3.71
CA PRO A 182 -30.83 17.55 -5.01
C PRO A 182 -32.15 18.03 -5.62
N ALA A 183 -33.11 18.48 -4.81
CA ALA A 183 -34.39 19.00 -5.30
C ALA A 183 -34.25 20.36 -6.00
N ALA A 184 -33.27 21.17 -5.60
CA ALA A 184 -33.04 22.50 -6.17
C ALA A 184 -32.30 22.49 -7.52
N LEU A 185 -31.86 21.32 -8.00
CA LEU A 185 -31.27 21.14 -9.33
C LEU A 185 -31.92 19.93 -10.04
N PRO A 186 -33.12 20.10 -10.65
CA PRO A 186 -33.90 18.99 -11.19
C PRO A 186 -33.34 18.38 -12.47
N ASP A 187 -32.60 19.15 -13.29
CA ASP A 187 -32.01 18.68 -14.53
C ASP A 187 -30.47 18.67 -14.45
N LEU A 188 -29.88 17.48 -14.56
CA LEU A 188 -28.43 17.28 -14.57
C LEU A 188 -27.84 17.15 -15.98
N THR A 189 -28.68 17.08 -17.02
CA THR A 189 -28.30 16.90 -18.43
C THR A 189 -27.30 17.93 -18.96
N PRO A 190 -27.35 19.23 -18.55
CA PRO A 190 -26.43 20.24 -19.07
C PRO A 190 -24.98 20.10 -18.59
N TYR A 191 -24.71 19.30 -17.56
CA TYR A 191 -23.42 19.27 -16.87
C TYR A 191 -22.58 18.09 -17.30
N ALA A 192 -21.30 18.37 -17.58
CA ALA A 192 -20.29 17.35 -17.80
C ALA A 192 -19.93 16.65 -16.49
N LEU A 193 -19.83 17.43 -15.41
CA LEU A 193 -19.53 16.96 -14.07
C LEU A 193 -20.60 17.46 -13.10
N VAL A 194 -21.21 16.53 -12.36
CA VAL A 194 -22.01 16.87 -11.19
C VAL A 194 -21.30 16.31 -9.96
N VAL A 195 -21.09 17.15 -8.96
CA VAL A 195 -20.62 16.74 -7.64
C VAL A 195 -21.77 16.91 -6.66
N ALA A 196 -22.12 15.88 -5.92
CA ALA A 196 -23.21 15.89 -4.96
C ALA A 196 -22.75 15.34 -3.61
N GLU A 197 -23.27 15.91 -2.54
CA GLU A 197 -23.01 15.50 -1.17
C GLU A 197 -24.22 14.79 -0.56
N ALA A 198 -23.96 13.67 0.12
CA ALA A 198 -24.84 13.08 1.13
C ALA A 198 -24.11 13.12 2.48
N GLY A 199 -24.22 14.25 3.18
CA GLY A 199 -23.43 14.60 4.36
C GLY A 199 -24.04 14.20 5.71
N GLU A 200 -25.20 13.53 5.70
CA GLU A 200 -26.04 13.29 6.87
C GLU A 200 -25.32 12.53 7.98
N ILE A 201 -24.42 11.60 7.63
CA ILE A 201 -23.62 10.82 8.58
C ILE A 201 -22.75 11.74 9.45
N THR A 202 -22.09 12.72 8.84
CA THR A 202 -21.22 13.67 9.56
C THR A 202 -21.98 14.78 10.29
N GLN A 203 -23.21 15.05 9.87
CA GLN A 203 -24.09 16.05 10.50
C GLN A 203 -24.84 15.49 11.72
N ALA A 204 -25.04 14.17 11.77
CA ALA A 204 -25.69 13.52 12.90
C ALA A 204 -24.87 13.72 14.18
N ARG A 205 -25.50 14.26 15.23
CA ARG A 205 -24.92 14.28 16.57
C ARG A 205 -24.89 12.85 17.11
N VAL A 206 -23.74 12.19 16.97
CA VAL A 206 -23.55 10.82 17.44
C VAL A 206 -23.38 10.83 18.96
N ASP A 207 -24.48 10.64 19.68
CA ASP A 207 -24.45 10.40 21.13
C ASP A 207 -25.72 9.61 21.56
N ASP A 208 -25.80 8.34 21.15
CA ASP A 208 -26.91 7.46 21.59
C ASP A 208 -26.50 6.08 22.11
N GLY A 209 -25.18 5.77 22.16
CA GLY A 209 -24.62 4.53 22.70
C GLY A 209 -25.06 3.22 22.02
N ARG A 210 -26.02 3.26 21.08
CA ARG A 210 -26.64 2.09 20.42
C ARG A 210 -26.51 2.12 18.90
N GLY A 211 -25.89 3.16 18.35
CA GLY A 211 -25.68 3.35 16.92
C GLY A 211 -26.97 3.54 16.13
N GLN A 212 -28.10 3.87 16.78
CA GLN A 212 -29.37 4.09 16.08
C GLN A 212 -29.31 5.40 15.28
N ALA A 213 -28.72 6.45 15.86
CA ALA A 213 -28.43 7.72 15.21
C ALA A 213 -27.58 7.53 13.96
N ARG A 214 -26.51 6.71 14.04
CA ARG A 214 -25.70 6.35 12.86
C ARG A 214 -26.54 5.64 11.79
N ARG A 215 -27.31 4.61 12.17
CA ARG A 215 -28.19 3.88 11.22
C ARG A 215 -29.22 4.80 10.55
N ALA A 216 -29.82 5.72 11.30
CA ALA A 216 -30.76 6.69 10.77
C ALA A 216 -30.08 7.68 9.81
N ALA A 217 -28.89 8.17 10.17
CA ALA A 217 -28.09 9.06 9.33
C ALA A 217 -27.64 8.38 8.02
N VAL A 218 -27.21 7.12 8.09
CA VAL A 218 -26.88 6.29 6.91
C VAL A 218 -28.11 6.10 6.01
N SER A 219 -29.28 5.82 6.60
CA SER A 219 -30.53 5.67 5.83
C SER A 219 -30.98 7.01 5.21
N ALA A 220 -30.67 8.14 5.85
CA ALA A 220 -30.91 9.46 5.28
C ALA A 220 -29.95 9.76 4.12
N ALA A 221 -28.66 9.45 4.28
CA ALA A 221 -27.67 9.57 3.21
C ALA A 221 -28.02 8.70 1.99
N ASP A 222 -28.50 7.46 2.19
CA ASP A 222 -28.96 6.61 1.08
C ASP A 222 -30.14 7.21 0.32
N ARG A 223 -31.09 7.89 1.00
CA ARG A 223 -32.18 8.62 0.35
C ARG A 223 -31.65 9.78 -0.49
N THR A 224 -30.70 10.56 0.03
CA THR A 224 -30.06 11.64 -0.74
C THR A 224 -29.32 11.08 -1.96
N VAL A 225 -28.61 9.96 -1.82
CA VAL A 225 -28.01 9.23 -2.95
C VAL A 225 -29.08 8.83 -3.96
N ALA A 226 -30.20 8.24 -3.52
CA ALA A 226 -31.31 7.85 -4.38
C ALA A 226 -31.92 9.04 -5.15
N GLU A 227 -32.09 10.19 -4.49
CA GLU A 227 -32.60 11.41 -5.11
C GLU A 227 -31.67 11.99 -6.17
N VAL A 228 -30.36 11.85 -6.01
CA VAL A 228 -29.38 12.21 -7.04
C VAL A 228 -29.44 11.20 -8.18
N LEU A 229 -29.41 9.90 -7.87
CA LEU A 229 -29.46 8.82 -8.86
C LEU A 229 -30.68 8.89 -9.78
N ALA A 230 -31.84 9.28 -9.24
CA ALA A 230 -33.07 9.46 -10.01
C ALA A 230 -32.97 10.53 -11.11
N LYS A 231 -32.00 11.44 -11.00
CA LYS A 231 -31.76 12.55 -11.95
C LYS A 231 -30.53 12.32 -12.85
N VAL A 232 -29.79 11.23 -12.65
CA VAL A 232 -28.56 10.95 -13.41
C VAL A 232 -28.91 10.71 -14.89
N PRO A 233 -28.34 11.49 -15.82
CA PRO A 233 -28.62 11.30 -17.24
C PRO A 233 -28.14 9.93 -17.72
N ALA A 234 -28.88 9.31 -18.65
CA ALA A 234 -28.47 8.06 -19.29
C ALA A 234 -27.07 8.19 -19.91
N GLY A 235 -26.26 7.14 -19.79
CA GLY A 235 -24.87 7.12 -20.27
C GLY A 235 -23.85 7.80 -19.33
N SER A 236 -24.27 8.39 -18.21
CA SER A 236 -23.35 8.94 -17.21
C SER A 236 -22.68 7.83 -16.40
N THR A 237 -21.44 8.07 -15.97
CA THR A 237 -20.76 7.22 -14.97
C THR A 237 -20.97 7.81 -13.58
N VAL A 238 -21.38 6.98 -12.62
CA VAL A 238 -21.59 7.38 -11.23
C VAL A 238 -20.43 6.87 -10.38
N LEU A 239 -19.81 7.76 -9.60
CA LEU A 239 -18.79 7.46 -8.62
C LEU A 239 -19.34 7.78 -7.22
N VAL A 240 -19.37 6.81 -6.32
CA VAL A 240 -19.67 7.02 -4.89
C VAL A 240 -18.38 6.86 -4.11
N ALA A 241 -18.09 7.82 -3.24
CA ALA A 241 -16.89 7.80 -2.40
C ALA A 241 -17.21 8.26 -0.97
N GLY A 242 -16.82 7.48 0.04
CA GLY A 242 -16.81 7.95 1.43
C GLY A 242 -15.58 8.82 1.67
N LEU A 243 -15.74 10.14 1.53
CA LEU A 243 -14.61 11.07 1.36
C LEU A 243 -13.85 11.45 2.63
N SER A 244 -14.35 11.07 3.80
CA SER A 244 -13.74 11.43 5.08
C SER A 244 -14.18 10.50 6.20
N ASP A 245 -13.48 10.60 7.32
CA ASP A 245 -13.96 10.06 8.59
C ASP A 245 -15.13 10.91 9.12
N SER A 246 -15.86 10.36 10.08
CA SER A 246 -16.93 11.06 10.81
C SER A 246 -16.60 11.06 12.30
N PRO A 247 -15.66 11.92 12.78
CA PRO A 247 -15.36 12.02 14.20
C PRO A 247 -16.52 12.73 14.91
N GLY A 248 -17.54 11.94 15.28
CA GLY A 248 -18.57 12.32 16.23
C GLY A 248 -18.07 12.05 17.64
N ARG A 249 -18.20 13.04 18.53
CA ARG A 249 -17.67 13.06 19.91
C ARG A 249 -18.18 11.86 20.74
N GLY A 250 -17.53 10.70 20.62
CA GLY A 250 -17.90 9.48 21.36
C GLY A 250 -17.29 8.21 20.77
N GLU A 251 -17.25 8.08 19.44
CA GLU A 251 -16.33 7.16 18.77
C GLU A 251 -14.96 7.86 18.78
N GLY A 252 -13.95 7.26 19.41
CA GLY A 252 -12.59 7.83 19.41
C GLY A 252 -12.15 8.22 18.00
N SER A 253 -11.22 9.17 17.89
CA SER A 253 -10.72 9.70 16.62
C SER A 253 -9.94 8.67 15.81
N ILE A 254 -10.68 7.76 15.18
CA ILE A 254 -10.19 6.58 14.50
C ILE A 254 -10.42 6.76 13.00
N ALA A 255 -9.37 6.54 12.21
CA ALA A 255 -9.43 6.60 10.77
C ALA A 255 -9.91 5.26 10.21
N HIS A 256 -10.75 5.27 9.18
CA HIS A 256 -11.32 4.06 8.58
C HIS A 256 -11.04 3.95 7.08
N LEU A 257 -11.21 2.74 6.55
CA LEU A 257 -11.45 2.52 5.12
C LEU A 257 -12.92 2.78 4.80
N HIS A 258 -13.13 3.48 3.69
CA HIS A 258 -14.45 3.94 3.28
C HIS A 258 -14.95 3.24 2.02
N VAL A 259 -16.21 3.48 1.65
CA VAL A 259 -16.80 2.92 0.44
C VAL A 259 -16.27 3.62 -0.81
N ALA A 260 -15.89 2.85 -1.83
CA ALA A 260 -15.78 3.31 -3.21
C ALA A 260 -16.61 2.41 -4.12
N ILE A 261 -17.49 3.01 -4.92
CA ILE A 261 -18.29 2.33 -5.93
C ILE A 261 -18.23 3.13 -7.23
N ALA A 262 -18.04 2.45 -8.35
CA ALA A 262 -18.17 3.03 -9.69
C ALA A 262 -19.19 2.22 -10.50
N SER A 263 -20.14 2.89 -11.16
CA SER A 263 -21.19 2.23 -11.93
C SER A 263 -21.48 2.99 -13.22
N GLY A 264 -21.64 2.25 -14.32
CA GLY A 264 -21.85 2.81 -15.65
C GLY A 264 -20.55 3.01 -16.43
N GLY A 265 -20.66 3.24 -17.73
CA GLY A 265 -19.49 3.30 -18.62
C GLY A 265 -18.68 2.00 -18.57
N PRO A 266 -17.37 2.05 -18.28
CA PRO A 266 -16.51 0.86 -18.20
C PRO A 266 -16.69 0.05 -16.89
N TYR A 267 -17.52 0.50 -15.95
CA TYR A 267 -17.67 -0.12 -14.63
C TYR A 267 -18.93 -0.96 -14.53
N GLY A 268 -18.78 -2.26 -14.80
CA GLY A 268 -19.75 -3.30 -14.43
C GLY A 268 -19.44 -3.93 -13.08
N HIS A 269 -20.19 -4.97 -12.72
CA HIS A 269 -20.00 -5.73 -11.48
C HIS A 269 -18.58 -6.28 -11.39
N GLY A 270 -17.89 -6.00 -10.29
CA GLY A 270 -16.51 -6.43 -10.09
C GLY A 270 -15.76 -5.71 -8.97
N TRP A 271 -14.48 -6.00 -8.85
CA TRP A 271 -13.57 -5.24 -8.00
C TRP A 271 -13.08 -3.99 -8.73
N LEU A 272 -13.06 -2.90 -7.98
CA LEU A 272 -12.41 -1.66 -8.35
C LEU A 272 -10.93 -1.70 -7.91
N THR A 273 -10.04 -1.16 -8.73
CA THR A 273 -8.60 -1.02 -8.41
C THR A 273 -8.01 0.21 -9.09
N ALA A 274 -6.84 0.63 -8.62
CA ALA A 274 -6.10 1.76 -9.20
C ALA A 274 -4.59 1.48 -9.18
N ALA A 275 -3.88 2.04 -10.14
CA ALA A 275 -2.42 1.90 -10.23
C ALA A 275 -1.66 2.60 -9.06
N SER A 276 -2.33 3.51 -8.35
CA SER A 276 -1.86 4.19 -7.13
C SER A 276 -1.63 3.21 -5.98
N THR A 277 -2.53 2.25 -5.81
CA THR A 277 -2.46 1.22 -4.75
C THR A 277 -1.86 -0.09 -5.26
N ARG A 278 -2.12 -0.44 -6.53
CA ARG A 278 -1.87 -1.78 -7.10
C ARG A 278 -2.47 -2.92 -6.28
N GLN A 279 -3.49 -2.60 -5.48
CA GLN A 279 -4.22 -3.54 -4.65
C GLN A 279 -5.60 -3.74 -5.23
N ARG A 280 -6.04 -5.00 -5.25
CA ARG A 280 -7.43 -5.32 -5.63
C ARG A 280 -8.36 -4.82 -4.53
N ALA A 281 -9.48 -4.23 -4.93
CA ALA A 281 -10.50 -3.74 -4.02
C ALA A 281 -9.99 -2.70 -3.01
N LEU A 282 -8.96 -1.93 -3.37
CA LEU A 282 -8.46 -0.81 -2.59
C LEU A 282 -8.04 0.34 -3.51
N VAL A 283 -8.58 1.53 -3.28
CA VAL A 283 -8.27 2.78 -4.00
C VAL A 283 -8.00 3.91 -3.00
N THR A 284 -7.61 5.09 -3.48
CA THR A 284 -7.36 6.27 -2.65
C THR A 284 -8.24 7.44 -3.04
N ILE A 285 -8.48 8.37 -2.12
CA ILE A 285 -9.31 9.56 -2.39
C ILE A 285 -8.76 10.44 -3.53
N THR A 286 -7.43 10.52 -3.69
CA THR A 286 -6.80 11.27 -4.80
C THR A 286 -7.10 10.67 -6.16
N ASP A 287 -7.45 9.37 -6.21
CA ASP A 287 -7.82 8.70 -7.45
C ASP A 287 -9.18 9.17 -7.98
N VAL A 288 -10.06 9.74 -7.13
CA VAL A 288 -11.38 10.25 -7.55
C VAL A 288 -11.21 11.32 -8.62
N THR A 289 -10.36 12.32 -8.40
CA THR A 289 -10.08 13.40 -9.35
C THR A 289 -9.52 12.85 -10.67
N ALA A 290 -8.53 11.96 -10.58
CA ALA A 290 -7.94 11.33 -11.76
C ALA A 290 -8.95 10.48 -12.56
N THR A 291 -9.89 9.84 -11.86
CA THR A 291 -10.98 9.06 -12.47
C THR A 291 -11.96 9.97 -13.18
N VAL A 292 -12.37 11.07 -12.57
CA VAL A 292 -13.25 12.07 -13.20
C VAL A 292 -12.62 12.62 -14.47
N THR A 293 -11.38 13.09 -14.42
CA THR A 293 -10.71 13.66 -15.60
C THR A 293 -10.56 12.62 -16.71
N HIS A 294 -10.22 11.37 -16.36
CA HIS A 294 -10.11 10.28 -17.32
C HIS A 294 -11.46 9.97 -18.01
N LEU A 295 -12.56 9.90 -17.25
CA LEU A 295 -13.89 9.62 -17.78
C LEU A 295 -14.45 10.77 -18.63
N LEU A 296 -13.99 11.99 -18.40
CA LEU A 296 -14.32 13.15 -19.24
C LEU A 296 -13.45 13.26 -20.50
N GLY A 297 -12.45 12.38 -20.66
CA GLY A 297 -11.49 12.41 -21.77
C GLY A 297 -10.41 13.48 -21.62
N LEU A 298 -10.21 14.00 -20.42
CA LEU A 298 -9.25 15.06 -20.12
C LEU A 298 -7.90 14.47 -19.69
N PRO A 299 -6.77 15.13 -20.04
CA PRO A 299 -5.48 14.77 -19.47
C PRO A 299 -5.50 14.95 -17.96
N THR A 300 -4.74 14.14 -17.22
CA THR A 300 -4.58 14.32 -15.78
C THR A 300 -3.93 15.68 -15.52
N PRO A 301 -4.59 16.60 -14.77
CA PRO A 301 -4.07 17.94 -14.55
C PRO A 301 -2.75 17.92 -13.77
N GLU A 302 -1.85 18.83 -14.11
CA GLU A 302 -0.60 18.99 -13.37
C GLU A 302 -0.88 19.37 -11.90
N GLY A 303 -0.31 18.58 -10.98
CA GLY A 303 -0.55 18.65 -9.54
C GLY A 303 -1.40 17.50 -8.99
N ALA A 304 -2.20 16.83 -9.83
CA ALA A 304 -2.95 15.64 -9.42
C ALA A 304 -2.02 14.41 -9.35
N VAL A 305 -2.11 13.64 -8.26
CA VAL A 305 -1.23 12.47 -8.02
C VAL A 305 -1.94 11.13 -8.08
N GLY A 306 -3.28 11.14 -8.08
CA GLY A 306 -4.09 9.94 -8.20
C GLY A 306 -3.96 9.24 -9.55
N ARG A 307 -4.52 8.02 -9.61
CA ARG A 307 -4.64 7.23 -10.84
C ARG A 307 -6.10 6.86 -11.04
N ALA A 308 -6.56 6.98 -12.29
CA ALA A 308 -7.93 6.62 -12.63
C ALA A 308 -8.27 5.20 -12.17
N TRP A 309 -9.47 5.03 -11.64
CA TRP A 309 -9.98 3.73 -11.27
C TRP A 309 -10.14 2.85 -12.50
N SER A 310 -10.08 1.54 -12.27
CA SER A 310 -10.29 0.51 -13.27
C SER A 310 -11.16 -0.59 -12.66
N GLY A 311 -12.15 -1.06 -13.43
CA GLY A 311 -12.99 -2.20 -13.10
C GLY A 311 -12.52 -3.48 -13.77
N GLY A 312 -13.31 -4.56 -13.65
CA GLY A 312 -13.12 -5.79 -14.43
C GLY A 312 -12.50 -6.97 -13.67
N GLY A 313 -12.17 -6.82 -12.37
CA GLY A 313 -11.82 -7.96 -11.53
C GLY A 313 -13.07 -8.74 -11.10
N ALA A 314 -13.08 -10.07 -11.22
CA ALA A 314 -14.19 -10.88 -10.71
C ALA A 314 -14.37 -10.66 -9.19
N ALA A 315 -15.55 -10.19 -8.79
CA ALA A 315 -15.97 -10.02 -7.41
C ALA A 315 -17.09 -11.01 -7.09
N PRO A 316 -17.23 -11.45 -5.82
CA PRO A 316 -18.41 -12.18 -5.39
C PRO A 316 -19.65 -11.25 -5.40
N PRO A 317 -20.86 -11.79 -5.17
CA PRO A 317 -22.04 -10.97 -4.91
C PRO A 317 -21.82 -10.00 -3.74
N VAL A 318 -22.55 -8.88 -3.72
CA VAL A 318 -22.39 -7.83 -2.68
C VAL A 318 -22.60 -8.36 -1.28
N SER A 319 -23.49 -9.35 -1.10
CA SER A 319 -23.72 -10.03 0.16
C SER A 319 -22.47 -10.67 0.76
N GLU A 320 -21.48 -11.02 -0.07
CA GLU A 320 -20.16 -11.50 0.37
C GLU A 320 -19.08 -10.43 0.23
N ALA A 321 -19.17 -9.56 -0.76
CA ALA A 321 -18.18 -8.51 -1.01
C ALA A 321 -18.15 -7.46 0.12
N ALA A 322 -19.31 -6.97 0.53
CA ALA A 322 -19.42 -5.91 1.54
C ALA A 322 -18.87 -6.36 2.90
N PRO A 323 -19.21 -7.55 3.46
CA PRO A 323 -18.58 -8.05 4.68
C PRO A 323 -17.07 -8.23 4.56
N ARG A 324 -16.54 -8.66 3.40
CA ARG A 324 -15.09 -8.79 3.18
C ARG A 324 -14.38 -7.42 3.22
N LEU A 325 -15.00 -6.38 2.67
CA LEU A 325 -14.44 -5.02 2.70
C LEU A 325 -14.57 -4.38 4.08
N ALA A 326 -15.63 -4.69 4.83
CA ALA A 326 -15.78 -4.32 6.24
C ALA A 326 -14.73 -5.02 7.13
N ASP A 327 -14.49 -6.32 6.92
CA ASP A 327 -13.46 -7.08 7.64
C ASP A 327 -12.05 -6.54 7.39
N ALA A 328 -11.78 -6.02 6.18
CA ALA A 328 -10.51 -5.37 5.88
C ALA A 328 -10.29 -4.06 6.67
N ASP A 329 -11.36 -3.29 6.94
CA ASP A 329 -11.30 -2.14 7.84
C ASP A 329 -11.07 -2.59 9.29
N LEU A 330 -11.83 -3.59 9.76
CA LEU A 330 -11.68 -4.16 11.09
C LEU A 330 -10.26 -4.63 11.36
N ALA A 331 -9.64 -5.32 10.39
CA ALA A 331 -8.25 -5.74 10.47
C ALA A 331 -7.28 -4.56 10.66
N SER A 332 -7.53 -3.43 9.99
CA SER A 332 -6.76 -2.21 10.21
C SER A 332 -7.00 -1.60 11.60
N GLN A 333 -8.24 -1.62 12.11
CA GLN A 333 -8.54 -1.09 13.45
C GLN A 333 -7.86 -1.87 14.56
N VAL A 334 -8.05 -3.19 14.56
CA VAL A 334 -7.44 -4.09 15.54
C VAL A 334 -5.91 -4.00 15.46
N LEU A 335 -5.35 -3.87 14.25
CA LEU A 335 -3.91 -3.66 14.10
C LEU A 335 -3.43 -2.41 14.83
N ARG A 336 -4.13 -1.28 14.77
CA ARG A 336 -3.72 -0.04 15.43
C ARG A 336 -3.70 -0.19 16.95
N GLU A 337 -4.71 -0.86 17.51
CA GLU A 337 -4.79 -1.15 18.95
C GLU A 337 -3.67 -2.09 19.41
N VAL A 338 -3.33 -3.07 18.57
CA VAL A 338 -2.36 -4.13 18.92
C VAL A 338 -0.91 -3.73 18.63
N ARG A 339 -0.66 -2.83 17.67
CA ARG A 339 0.69 -2.53 17.15
C ARG A 339 1.62 -1.96 18.23
N GLU A 340 1.19 -0.97 19.00
CA GLU A 340 2.03 -0.38 20.05
C GLU A 340 2.33 -1.38 21.17
N PRO A 341 1.34 -2.03 21.80
CA PRO A 341 1.58 -3.09 22.77
C PRO A 341 2.48 -4.22 22.24
N PHE A 342 2.35 -4.58 20.97
CA PHE A 342 3.19 -5.58 20.32
C PHE A 342 4.67 -5.17 20.32
N PHE A 343 5.00 -3.96 19.87
CA PHE A 343 6.39 -3.52 19.83
C PHE A 343 6.98 -3.33 21.23
N ILE A 344 6.20 -2.85 22.20
CA ILE A 344 6.63 -2.78 23.61
C ILE A 344 6.95 -4.18 24.14
N THR A 345 6.02 -5.13 23.93
CA THR A 345 6.20 -6.53 24.35
C THR A 345 7.42 -7.17 23.67
N LEU A 346 7.60 -6.93 22.37
CA LEU A 346 8.72 -7.43 21.59
C LEU A 346 10.05 -6.88 22.13
N VAL A 347 10.15 -5.57 22.38
CA VAL A 347 11.36 -4.94 22.93
C VAL A 347 11.65 -5.44 24.34
N ALA A 348 10.65 -5.51 25.22
CA ALA A 348 10.80 -6.02 26.57
C ALA A 348 11.27 -7.48 26.58
N ALA A 349 10.65 -8.33 25.75
CA ALA A 349 11.07 -9.72 25.57
C ALA A 349 12.49 -9.82 25.02
N GLN A 350 12.87 -8.96 24.09
CA GLN A 350 14.21 -8.91 23.51
C GLN A 350 15.28 -8.50 24.54
N LEU A 351 14.99 -7.51 25.38
CA LEU A 351 15.87 -7.08 26.47
C LEU A 351 16.02 -8.16 27.54
N LEU A 352 14.92 -8.79 27.95
CA LEU A 352 14.94 -9.93 28.87
C LEU A 352 15.77 -11.08 28.30
N PHE A 353 15.56 -11.39 27.01
CA PHE A 353 16.33 -12.40 26.30
C PHE A 353 17.83 -12.11 26.32
N TYR A 354 18.25 -10.87 26.01
CA TYR A 354 19.66 -10.48 26.05
C TYR A 354 20.24 -10.51 27.48
N GLY A 355 19.47 -10.07 28.48
CA GLY A 355 19.87 -10.14 29.89
C GLY A 355 20.11 -11.58 30.36
N LEU A 356 19.17 -12.49 30.06
CA LEU A 356 19.29 -13.91 30.36
C LEU A 356 20.46 -14.56 29.60
N ALA A 357 20.62 -14.24 28.31
CA ALA A 357 21.74 -14.73 27.51
C ALA A 357 23.09 -14.28 28.11
N ALA A 358 23.21 -13.02 28.54
CA ALA A 358 24.42 -12.52 29.20
C ALA A 358 24.70 -13.26 30.52
N LEU A 359 23.67 -13.51 31.33
CA LEU A 359 23.77 -14.27 32.59
C LEU A 359 24.23 -15.72 32.36
N VAL A 360 23.62 -16.40 31.38
CA VAL A 360 23.95 -17.79 31.01
C VAL A 360 25.36 -17.88 30.42
N ILE A 361 25.76 -16.96 29.55
CA ILE A 361 27.12 -16.93 28.98
C ILE A 361 28.17 -16.69 30.07
N ARG A 362 27.87 -15.84 31.07
CA ARG A 362 28.75 -15.63 32.24
C ARG A 362 28.91 -16.89 33.08
N ARG A 363 27.84 -17.70 33.23
CA ARG A 363 27.83 -18.88 34.12
C ARG A 363 28.26 -20.18 33.42
N HIS A 364 27.97 -20.32 32.13
CA HIS A 364 28.19 -21.56 31.35
C HIS A 364 28.78 -21.24 29.96
N ARG A 365 30.11 -21.09 29.90
CA ARG A 365 30.87 -20.69 28.69
C ARG A 365 30.77 -21.64 27.47
N ARG A 366 30.04 -22.77 27.56
CA ARG A 366 30.01 -23.82 26.51
C ARG A 366 28.61 -24.35 26.17
N MET A 367 27.61 -23.49 25.97
CA MET A 367 26.26 -23.90 25.53
C MET A 367 25.97 -23.66 24.03
N LEU A 368 26.88 -24.09 23.15
CA LEU A 368 26.79 -23.82 21.70
C LEU A 368 25.53 -24.39 21.03
N THR A 369 25.04 -25.55 21.48
CA THR A 369 23.84 -26.19 20.92
C THR A 369 22.58 -25.40 21.26
N THR A 370 22.41 -24.99 22.52
CA THR A 370 21.27 -24.18 22.97
C THR A 370 21.25 -22.83 22.28
N THR A 371 22.40 -22.15 22.17
CA THR A 371 22.52 -20.88 21.45
C THR A 371 22.10 -21.02 19.98
N ARG A 372 22.48 -22.11 19.31
CA ARG A 372 22.09 -22.36 17.92
C ARG A 372 20.59 -22.57 17.75
N VAL A 373 19.96 -23.35 18.63
CA VAL A 373 18.50 -23.58 18.59
C VAL A 373 17.77 -22.26 18.80
N VAL A 374 18.11 -21.55 19.86
CA VAL A 374 17.51 -20.26 20.20
C VAL A 374 17.68 -19.25 19.07
N ALA A 375 18.90 -19.07 18.52
CA ALA A 375 19.14 -18.15 17.42
C ALA A 375 18.34 -18.52 16.15
N THR A 376 18.15 -19.82 15.89
CA THR A 376 17.34 -20.29 14.75
C THR A 376 15.87 -19.95 14.94
N VAL A 377 15.32 -20.19 16.14
CA VAL A 377 13.93 -19.88 16.48
C VAL A 377 13.70 -18.36 16.46
N SER A 378 14.59 -17.58 17.06
CA SER A 378 14.53 -16.11 17.03
C SER A 378 14.60 -15.57 15.60
N GLY A 379 15.45 -16.16 14.75
CA GLY A 379 15.55 -15.78 13.33
C GLY A 379 14.29 -16.08 12.52
N ALA A 380 13.41 -16.97 12.99
CA ALA A 380 12.14 -17.28 12.34
C ALA A 380 11.03 -16.30 12.71
N LEU A 381 11.16 -15.52 13.80
CA LEU A 381 10.15 -14.57 14.23
C LEU A 381 9.83 -13.50 13.18
N PRO A 382 10.82 -12.83 12.53
CA PRO A 382 10.51 -11.73 11.61
C PRO A 382 9.68 -12.16 10.40
N VAL A 383 9.98 -13.32 9.79
CA VAL A 383 9.15 -13.84 8.68
C VAL A 383 7.78 -14.29 9.18
N SER A 384 7.70 -14.80 10.40
CA SER A 384 6.44 -15.25 10.99
C SER A 384 5.45 -14.11 11.23
N ILE A 385 5.92 -12.88 11.48
CA ILE A 385 5.07 -11.68 11.55
C ILE A 385 4.31 -11.46 10.22
N PHE A 386 4.96 -11.70 9.07
CA PHE A 386 4.32 -11.58 7.77
C PHE A 386 3.46 -12.81 7.44
N LEU A 387 3.90 -14.01 7.79
CA LEU A 387 3.11 -15.24 7.59
C LEU A 387 1.84 -15.28 8.43
N ALA A 388 1.82 -14.61 9.59
CA ALA A 388 0.62 -14.49 10.42
C ALA A 388 -0.58 -13.89 9.66
N GLN A 389 -0.34 -13.09 8.61
CA GLN A 389 -1.40 -12.53 7.76
C GLN A 389 -2.16 -13.58 6.93
N LEU A 390 -1.70 -14.84 6.91
CA LEU A 390 -2.44 -15.96 6.31
C LEU A 390 -3.62 -16.41 7.18
N VAL A 391 -3.66 -15.99 8.44
CA VAL A 391 -4.72 -16.32 9.40
C VAL A 391 -5.47 -15.03 9.74
N PRO A 392 -6.82 -15.02 9.73
CA PRO A 392 -7.62 -13.85 10.11
C PRO A 392 -7.63 -13.66 11.64
N TRP A 393 -6.45 -13.39 12.22
CA TRP A 393 -6.24 -13.29 13.67
C TRP A 393 -7.02 -12.13 14.32
N TRP A 394 -7.40 -11.11 13.52
CA TRP A 394 -8.21 -9.97 13.96
C TRP A 394 -9.66 -10.34 14.29
N GLY A 395 -10.19 -11.43 13.72
CA GLY A 395 -11.56 -11.88 13.97
C GLY A 395 -11.75 -12.68 15.26
N PHE A 396 -10.68 -12.96 16.01
CA PHE A 396 -10.76 -13.73 17.25
C PHE A 396 -11.20 -12.85 18.43
N ALA A 397 -11.86 -13.45 19.42
CA ALA A 397 -12.34 -12.74 20.62
C ALA A 397 -11.20 -12.01 21.39
N HIS A 398 -9.97 -12.53 21.31
CA HIS A 398 -8.78 -11.90 21.87
C HIS A 398 -7.70 -11.76 20.79
N PRO A 399 -7.69 -10.65 20.03
CA PRO A 399 -6.83 -10.51 18.86
C PRO A 399 -5.33 -10.51 19.18
N MET A 400 -4.90 -9.90 20.29
CA MET A 400 -3.49 -9.83 20.67
C MET A 400 -2.92 -11.23 21.01
N PRO A 401 -3.54 -12.05 21.88
CA PRO A 401 -3.15 -13.45 22.05
C PRO A 401 -3.20 -14.27 20.75
N ALA A 402 -4.21 -14.07 19.90
CA ALA A 402 -4.32 -14.78 18.61
C ALA A 402 -3.16 -14.42 17.67
N LEU A 403 -2.79 -13.14 17.59
CA LEU A 403 -1.63 -12.67 16.83
C LEU A 403 -0.33 -13.28 17.36
N LEU A 404 -0.09 -13.21 18.68
CA LEU A 404 1.12 -13.77 19.28
C LEU A 404 1.19 -15.29 19.07
N GLY A 405 0.07 -15.99 19.26
CA GLY A 405 -0.04 -17.42 19.03
C GLY A 405 0.22 -17.83 17.58
N THR A 406 -0.32 -17.08 16.61
CA THR A 406 -0.08 -17.34 15.17
C THR A 406 1.37 -17.07 14.78
N ILE A 407 1.98 -15.98 15.26
CA ILE A 407 3.42 -15.69 15.04
C ILE A 407 4.29 -16.81 15.64
N LEU A 408 4.02 -17.23 16.88
CA LEU A 408 4.76 -18.31 17.53
C LEU A 408 4.56 -19.64 16.82
N GLY A 409 3.33 -19.95 16.38
CA GLY A 409 3.01 -21.15 15.61
C GLY A 409 3.81 -21.22 14.31
N PHE A 410 3.83 -20.14 13.52
CA PHE A 410 4.65 -20.06 12.31
C PHE A 410 6.15 -20.11 12.61
N ALA A 411 6.62 -19.48 13.69
CA ALA A 411 8.03 -19.53 14.07
C ALA A 411 8.47 -20.95 14.43
N VAL A 412 7.65 -21.70 15.17
CA VAL A 412 7.87 -23.12 15.48
C VAL A 412 7.84 -23.98 14.21
N LEU A 413 6.89 -23.73 13.30
CA LEU A 413 6.81 -24.44 12.02
C LEU A 413 8.09 -24.24 11.19
N VAL A 414 8.51 -22.99 11.01
CA VAL A 414 9.71 -22.62 10.24
C VAL A 414 10.96 -23.18 10.89
N ALA A 415 11.09 -23.10 12.21
CA ALA A 415 12.21 -23.71 12.94
C ALA A 415 12.18 -25.24 12.84
N GLY A 416 11.01 -25.87 12.92
CA GLY A 416 10.83 -27.31 12.75
C GLY A 416 11.33 -27.78 11.39
N LEU A 417 10.95 -27.09 10.31
CA LEU A 417 11.46 -27.33 8.96
C LEU A 417 12.98 -27.16 8.88
N ALA A 418 13.53 -26.15 9.55
CA ALA A 418 14.97 -25.91 9.62
C ALA A 418 15.73 -27.07 10.30
N TYR A 419 15.09 -27.83 11.21
CA TYR A 419 15.69 -28.98 11.89
C TYR A 419 15.28 -30.35 11.32
N ALA A 420 14.25 -30.44 10.47
CA ALA A 420 13.76 -31.71 9.94
C ALA A 420 14.71 -32.35 8.90
N GLY A 421 15.39 -31.54 8.09
CA GLY A 421 16.17 -32.06 6.96
C GLY A 421 17.60 -32.52 7.26
N PRO A 422 18.31 -33.05 6.25
CA PRO A 422 19.69 -33.51 6.36
C PRO A 422 20.69 -32.37 6.66
N TRP A 423 20.35 -31.13 6.31
CA TRP A 423 21.16 -29.93 6.56
C TRP A 423 21.38 -29.63 8.05
N ARG A 424 20.55 -30.18 8.97
CA ARG A 424 20.73 -30.00 10.42
C ARG A 424 22.12 -30.41 10.91
N ARG A 425 22.76 -31.34 10.20
CA ARG A 425 24.12 -31.84 10.47
C ARG A 425 25.20 -30.75 10.29
N HIS A 426 24.92 -29.69 9.55
CA HIS A 426 25.84 -28.57 9.34
C HIS A 426 25.49 -27.38 10.25
N VAL A 427 26.47 -26.77 10.90
CA VAL A 427 26.28 -25.63 11.82
C VAL A 427 25.40 -24.53 11.20
N LEU A 428 25.67 -24.16 9.94
CA LEU A 428 24.91 -23.12 9.22
C LEU A 428 23.58 -23.60 8.61
N GLY A 429 23.29 -24.91 8.63
CA GLY A 429 22.14 -25.48 7.92
C GLY A 429 20.79 -24.90 8.36
N PRO A 430 20.36 -25.07 9.63
CA PRO A 430 19.08 -24.55 10.11
C PRO A 430 18.95 -23.03 9.96
N PRO A 431 19.93 -22.18 10.36
CA PRO A 431 19.86 -20.74 10.10
C PRO A 431 19.74 -20.39 8.61
N ALA A 432 20.41 -21.12 7.72
CA ALA A 432 20.30 -20.91 6.28
C ALA A 432 18.92 -21.26 5.73
N VAL A 433 18.26 -22.29 6.29
CA VAL A 433 16.87 -22.63 5.91
C VAL A 433 15.90 -21.55 6.35
N VAL A 434 16.01 -21.07 7.59
CA VAL A 434 15.19 -19.94 8.05
C VAL A 434 15.42 -18.71 7.17
N ALA A 435 16.68 -18.36 6.91
CA ALA A 435 17.04 -17.25 6.05
C ALA A 435 16.48 -17.40 4.62
N GLY A 436 16.54 -18.61 4.06
CA GLY A 436 15.97 -18.93 2.75
C GLY A 436 14.45 -18.86 2.71
N ILE A 437 13.75 -19.36 3.74
CA ILE A 437 12.30 -19.23 3.86
C ILE A 437 11.92 -17.75 3.95
N SER A 438 12.59 -16.97 4.81
CA SER A 438 12.37 -15.53 4.94
C SER A 438 12.53 -14.80 3.61
N SER A 439 13.62 -15.07 2.88
CA SER A 439 13.87 -14.46 1.57
C SER A 439 12.83 -14.85 0.52
N LEU A 440 12.54 -16.15 0.39
CA LEU A 440 11.64 -16.65 -0.64
C LEU A 440 10.18 -16.25 -0.37
N ALA A 441 9.74 -16.30 0.88
CA ALA A 441 8.39 -15.89 1.26
C ALA A 441 8.14 -14.40 0.94
N LEU A 442 9.08 -13.54 1.32
CA LEU A 442 8.97 -12.10 1.08
C LEU A 442 9.16 -11.72 -0.41
N LEU A 443 10.02 -12.44 -1.13
CA LEU A 443 10.14 -12.29 -2.58
C LEU A 443 8.83 -12.70 -3.29
N ALA A 444 8.28 -13.86 -2.94
CA ALA A 444 7.01 -14.33 -3.49
C ALA A 444 5.87 -13.37 -3.16
N ASP A 445 5.85 -12.83 -1.94
CA ASP A 445 4.88 -11.82 -1.53
C ASP A 445 4.92 -10.59 -2.44
N VAL A 446 6.09 -9.97 -2.63
CA VAL A 446 6.22 -8.78 -3.49
C VAL A 446 5.86 -9.07 -4.95
N VAL A 447 6.26 -10.22 -5.49
CA VAL A 447 5.94 -10.61 -6.87
C VAL A 447 4.45 -10.87 -7.06
N THR A 448 3.73 -11.29 -6.01
CA THR A 448 2.28 -11.61 -6.07
C THR A 448 1.37 -10.47 -5.61
N GLY A 449 1.93 -9.30 -5.28
CA GLY A 449 1.17 -8.08 -4.95
C GLY A 449 1.23 -7.65 -3.48
N SER A 450 2.22 -8.09 -2.71
CA SER A 450 2.51 -7.64 -1.33
C SER A 450 1.39 -7.90 -0.30
N ARG A 451 0.66 -9.01 -0.44
CA ARG A 451 -0.51 -9.32 0.41
C ARG A 451 -0.14 -9.60 1.86
N LEU A 452 0.99 -10.25 2.13
CA LEU A 452 1.47 -10.53 3.49
C LEU A 452 1.95 -9.28 4.22
N GLN A 453 2.20 -8.19 3.49
CA GLN A 453 2.56 -6.91 4.11
C GLN A 453 1.32 -6.07 4.44
N VAL A 454 0.18 -6.26 3.76
CA VAL A 454 -1.04 -5.52 4.06
C VAL A 454 -1.60 -5.96 5.43
N ASN A 455 -1.85 -4.98 6.29
CA ASN A 455 -2.30 -5.14 7.69
C ASN A 455 -1.34 -5.96 8.59
N ALA A 456 -0.11 -6.22 8.16
CA ALA A 456 0.88 -6.85 9.05
C ALA A 456 1.37 -5.83 10.09
N VAL A 457 1.66 -6.30 11.30
CA VAL A 457 2.17 -5.43 12.38
C VAL A 457 3.44 -4.70 11.99
N ALA A 458 4.32 -5.41 11.27
CA ALA A 458 5.54 -4.86 10.66
C ALA A 458 5.37 -4.41 9.20
N GLY A 459 4.14 -4.30 8.70
CA GLY A 459 3.82 -3.99 7.30
C GLY A 459 3.00 -2.71 7.09
N TYR A 460 2.24 -2.70 6.02
CA TYR A 460 1.43 -1.58 5.55
C TYR A 460 0.10 -1.48 6.27
N GLU A 461 -0.37 -0.25 6.41
CA GLU A 461 -1.68 0.05 6.96
C GLU A 461 -2.45 0.89 5.93
N PRO A 462 -3.41 0.29 5.20
CA PRO A 462 -4.17 0.97 4.15
C PRO A 462 -4.85 2.27 4.61
N VAL A 463 -5.31 2.31 5.86
CA VAL A 463 -5.95 3.48 6.47
C VAL A 463 -5.01 4.69 6.52
N THR A 464 -3.75 4.51 6.94
CA THR A 464 -2.78 5.62 7.00
C THR A 464 -2.24 6.04 5.64
N GLY A 465 -2.40 5.18 4.62
CA GLY A 465 -2.06 5.48 3.23
C GLY A 465 -0.58 5.81 2.98
N GLY A 466 0.33 5.30 3.82
CA GLY A 466 1.77 5.56 3.69
C GLY A 466 2.42 4.80 2.52
N ARG A 467 2.07 3.51 2.34
CA ARG A 467 2.51 2.65 1.23
C ARG A 467 1.51 1.51 1.06
N PHE A 468 1.26 1.10 -0.18
CA PHE A 468 0.28 0.05 -0.51
C PHE A 468 0.90 -1.22 -1.11
N TYR A 469 2.11 -1.15 -1.67
CA TYR A 469 2.77 -2.27 -2.35
C TYR A 469 4.30 -2.12 -2.34
N GLY A 470 5.01 -3.18 -2.73
CA GLY A 470 6.47 -3.25 -2.77
C GLY A 470 7.06 -3.76 -1.45
N PHE A 471 8.34 -3.51 -1.19
CA PHE A 471 8.93 -3.79 0.12
C PHE A 471 8.83 -2.59 1.05
N GLY A 472 8.25 -2.78 2.24
CA GLY A 472 8.33 -1.83 3.33
C GLY A 472 9.71 -1.85 3.96
N ASN A 473 10.05 -0.87 4.79
CA ASN A 473 11.39 -0.79 5.39
C ASN A 473 11.71 -2.04 6.23
N MET A 474 10.74 -2.52 7.03
CA MET A 474 10.90 -3.73 7.84
C MET A 474 10.97 -4.99 6.99
N ALA A 475 10.08 -5.14 6.00
CA ALA A 475 10.12 -6.29 5.08
C ALA A 475 11.43 -6.34 4.29
N PHE A 476 11.92 -5.19 3.81
CA PHE A 476 13.21 -5.08 3.13
C PHE A 476 14.38 -5.50 4.04
N ALA A 477 14.38 -5.08 5.31
CA ALA A 477 15.42 -5.47 6.27
C ALA A 477 15.45 -6.99 6.48
N VAL A 478 14.29 -7.63 6.63
CA VAL A 478 14.19 -9.09 6.78
C VAL A 478 14.62 -9.81 5.51
N TYR A 479 14.12 -9.37 4.34
CA TYR A 479 14.46 -9.95 3.04
C TYR A 479 15.96 -9.86 2.73
N SER A 480 16.55 -8.66 2.87
CA SER A 480 17.96 -8.43 2.56
C SER A 480 18.88 -9.22 3.50
N THR A 481 18.60 -9.21 4.80
CA THR A 481 19.35 -9.97 5.80
C THR A 481 19.26 -11.48 5.53
N GLY A 482 18.05 -12.01 5.32
CA GLY A 482 17.84 -13.40 4.96
C GLY A 482 18.60 -13.80 3.70
N THR A 483 18.60 -12.94 2.69
CA THR A 483 19.23 -13.24 1.40
C THR A 483 20.75 -13.29 1.53
N ILE A 484 21.34 -12.34 2.25
CA ILE A 484 22.78 -12.31 2.50
C ILE A 484 23.21 -13.55 3.31
N LEU A 485 22.47 -13.89 4.36
CA LEU A 485 22.76 -15.06 5.21
C LEU A 485 22.63 -16.39 4.43
N LEU A 486 21.58 -16.52 3.61
CA LEU A 486 21.41 -17.67 2.72
C LEU A 486 22.60 -17.79 1.75
N LEU A 487 22.96 -16.71 1.06
CA LEU A 487 24.05 -16.70 0.10
C LEU A 487 25.40 -17.02 0.76
N ALA A 488 25.65 -16.50 1.96
CA ALA A 488 26.84 -16.83 2.74
C ALA A 488 26.92 -18.32 3.08
N ALA A 489 25.80 -18.93 3.51
CA ALA A 489 25.73 -20.35 3.80
C ALA A 489 25.92 -21.22 2.54
N VAL A 490 25.32 -20.83 1.41
CA VAL A 490 25.50 -21.50 0.10
C VAL A 490 26.96 -21.40 -0.34
N ALA A 491 27.57 -20.22 -0.27
CA ALA A 491 28.98 -20.03 -0.63
C ALA A 491 29.91 -20.90 0.24
N HIS A 492 29.64 -20.99 1.54
CA HIS A 492 30.38 -21.86 2.46
C HIS A 492 30.22 -23.35 2.09
N ALA A 493 29.01 -23.79 1.78
CA ALA A 493 28.74 -25.16 1.36
C ALA A 493 29.45 -25.52 0.05
N LEU A 494 29.45 -24.61 -0.93
CA LEU A 494 30.14 -24.79 -2.21
C LEU A 494 31.67 -24.86 -2.05
N ARG A 495 32.26 -24.08 -1.14
CA ARG A 495 33.70 -24.13 -0.84
C ARG A 495 34.13 -25.42 -0.14
N ARG A 496 33.25 -26.06 0.62
CA ARG A 496 33.54 -27.32 1.32
C ARG A 496 33.40 -28.56 0.43
N ARG A 497 32.85 -28.45 -0.78
CA ARG A 497 32.86 -29.55 -1.73
C ARG A 497 34.33 -29.80 -2.12
N PRO A 498 34.86 -31.02 -1.96
CA PRO A 498 36.21 -31.32 -2.43
C PRO A 498 36.26 -30.98 -3.92
N SER A 499 37.18 -30.09 -4.29
CA SER A 499 37.53 -29.90 -5.69
C SER A 499 37.89 -31.26 -6.25
N SER A 500 37.12 -31.76 -7.22
CA SER A 500 37.46 -32.96 -7.99
C SER A 500 38.95 -32.88 -8.33
N PRO A 501 39.78 -33.89 -7.97
CA PRO A 501 41.16 -33.88 -8.37
C PRO A 501 41.17 -33.82 -9.90
N TRP A 502 41.77 -32.78 -10.46
CA TRP A 502 42.11 -32.76 -11.87
C TRP A 502 42.78 -34.11 -12.21
N PRO A 503 42.38 -34.80 -13.29
CA PRO A 503 42.99 -36.07 -13.65
C PRO A 503 44.50 -35.89 -13.70
N SER A 504 45.21 -36.73 -12.95
CA SER A 504 46.66 -36.74 -12.79
C SER A 504 47.38 -37.23 -14.06
N ALA A 505 47.03 -36.69 -15.23
CA ALA A 505 47.62 -37.08 -16.50
C ALA A 505 48.86 -36.28 -16.89
N TRP A 506 49.31 -35.32 -16.07
CA TRP A 506 50.45 -34.44 -16.40
C TRP A 506 51.63 -34.54 -15.41
N ARG A 507 51.67 -35.56 -14.54
CA ARG A 507 52.72 -35.70 -13.52
C ARG A 507 53.80 -36.75 -13.85
N THR A 508 53.78 -37.35 -15.04
CA THR A 508 54.69 -38.45 -15.43
C THR A 508 55.43 -38.21 -16.75
N ALA A 509 55.75 -36.96 -17.09
CA ALA A 509 56.54 -36.64 -18.30
C ALA A 509 57.97 -36.10 -18.03
N CYS A 510 58.44 -36.02 -16.77
CA CYS A 510 59.81 -35.57 -16.47
C CYS A 510 60.75 -36.64 -15.90
N SER A 511 60.41 -37.93 -15.98
CA SER A 511 61.26 -39.02 -15.50
C SER A 511 61.61 -40.03 -16.58
N ARG A 512 62.35 -39.58 -17.61
CA ARG A 512 63.16 -40.35 -18.59
C ARG A 512 63.79 -39.29 -19.52
N SER A 513 65.10 -39.12 -19.72
CA SER A 513 66.22 -40.08 -19.84
C SER A 513 67.60 -39.33 -19.74
N PRO A 514 68.77 -39.87 -20.13
CA PRO A 514 69.80 -40.32 -19.20
C PRO A 514 71.17 -39.63 -19.34
N GLY A 515 71.99 -39.75 -18.28
CA GLY A 515 73.47 -39.78 -18.38
C GLY A 515 74.20 -38.45 -18.56
N THR A 516 75.01 -38.05 -17.57
CA THR A 516 76.49 -38.11 -17.63
C THR A 516 77.13 -37.36 -16.44
N ALA A 517 78.08 -38.06 -15.81
CA ALA A 517 79.28 -37.62 -15.08
C ALA A 517 79.36 -36.23 -14.39
N GLY A 518 79.74 -36.24 -13.10
CA GLY A 518 80.81 -35.35 -12.63
C GLY A 518 80.58 -34.51 -11.36
N ARG A 519 81.30 -34.90 -10.30
CA ARG A 519 81.97 -34.07 -9.27
C ARG A 519 81.17 -33.22 -8.25
N ARG A 520 81.35 -33.64 -6.98
CA ARG A 520 81.73 -32.90 -5.75
C ARG A 520 81.29 -31.43 -5.60
N GLY A 521 80.63 -31.16 -4.46
CA GLY A 521 81.09 -30.14 -3.52
C GLY A 521 80.11 -29.02 -3.13
N ALA A 522 80.08 -28.79 -1.81
CA ALA A 522 79.75 -27.56 -1.09
C ALA A 522 78.27 -27.24 -0.72
N ARG A 523 78.12 -27.05 0.60
CA ARG A 523 77.00 -26.47 1.34
C ARG A 523 76.68 -25.05 0.85
N THR A 524 75.40 -24.69 0.86
CA THR A 524 74.92 -23.41 1.42
C THR A 524 73.44 -23.51 1.80
N SER A 525 73.14 -22.98 2.97
CA SER A 525 71.84 -22.75 3.57
C SER A 525 71.04 -21.67 2.84
N ALA A 526 69.76 -21.93 2.56
CA ALA A 526 68.78 -20.87 2.30
C ALA A 526 67.40 -21.30 2.81
N GLY A 527 66.89 -20.57 3.81
CA GLY A 527 65.56 -20.78 4.39
C GLY A 527 64.45 -20.30 3.46
N CYS A 528 63.41 -21.12 3.29
CA CYS A 528 62.16 -20.70 2.65
C CYS A 528 61.18 -20.15 3.71
N ARG A 529 61.09 -18.82 3.80
CA ARG A 529 59.88 -18.15 4.30
C ARG A 529 58.77 -18.30 3.25
N ARG A 530 57.61 -18.79 3.67
CA ARG A 530 56.37 -18.74 2.88
C ARG A 530 55.85 -17.30 2.87
N SER A 531 56.07 -16.57 1.78
CA SER A 531 55.25 -15.41 1.42
C SER A 531 54.28 -15.80 0.31
N SER A 532 53.10 -15.24 0.45
CA SER A 532 51.86 -15.50 -0.27
C SER A 532 51.89 -14.90 -1.69
N TRP A 533 50.99 -15.40 -2.54
CA TRP A 533 50.58 -14.86 -3.84
C TRP A 533 51.53 -15.04 -5.02
N ALA A 534 51.35 -16.12 -5.78
CA ALA A 534 51.04 -16.10 -7.23
C ALA A 534 51.26 -17.50 -7.81
N TRP A 535 50.18 -18.14 -8.26
CA TRP A 535 50.30 -19.23 -9.22
C TRP A 535 50.54 -18.62 -10.60
N ARG A 536 51.79 -18.68 -11.09
CA ARG A 536 52.09 -18.64 -12.52
C ARG A 536 52.95 -19.85 -12.84
N CYS A 537 52.37 -20.80 -13.57
CA CYS A 537 53.12 -21.80 -14.29
C CYS A 537 53.68 -21.14 -15.56
N ALA A 538 54.98 -21.18 -15.75
CA ALA A 538 55.62 -21.14 -17.05
C ALA A 538 56.36 -22.48 -17.21
N CYS A 539 56.37 -23.01 -18.44
CA CYS A 539 56.83 -24.36 -18.77
C CYS A 539 58.29 -24.61 -18.38
#